data_AF-A0A2M8PR69-F1
#
_entry.id   AF-A0A2M8PR69-F1
#
_cell.length_a   1.000
_cell.length_b   1.000
_cell.length_c   1.000
_cell.angle_alpha   90.00
_cell.angle_beta   90.00
_cell.angle_gamma   90.00
#
_symmetry.space_group_name_H-M   'P 1'
#
loop_
_entity.id
_entity.type
_entity.pdbx_description
1 polymer ?
#
loop_
_entity_poly.entity_id
_entity_poly.type
_entity_poly.pdbx_seq_one_letter_code
_entity_poly.pdbx_strand_id
1 'polypeptide(L)'
;MSTTQLEVKNFYTYLPSVYDAVGLSQYAALRTPEFLEFIQMNGWLGRNVLEFGCGTGASAEFFVKLGFSVHGVDISPAMLDFARKRFENMEVHAEFEKADIRTFRPIQSTYDLVFALDVLNHVNTTRDL
;
A
#
# COMPACT_ATOMS: atom_id res chain seq x y z
N MET A 1 6.77 24.82 -0.53
CA MET A 1 6.66 23.38 -0.90
C MET A 1 7.96 23.01 -1.59
N SER A 2 8.63 21.92 -1.19
CA SER A 2 9.87 21.50 -1.85
C SER A 2 9.58 20.91 -3.24
N THR A 3 10.50 21.10 -4.17
CA THR A 3 10.41 20.65 -5.57
C THR A 3 10.08 19.15 -5.70
N THR A 4 10.54 18.34 -4.75
CA THR A 4 10.34 16.88 -4.70
C THR A 4 8.89 16.44 -4.43
N GLN A 5 8.12 17.16 -3.61
CA GLN A 5 6.71 16.83 -3.40
C GLN A 5 5.86 17.06 -4.66
N LEU A 6 6.27 18.02 -5.51
CA LEU A 6 5.63 18.30 -6.79
C LEU A 6 5.95 17.22 -7.84
N GLU A 7 7.19 16.72 -7.87
CA GLU A 7 7.60 15.67 -8.81
C GLU A 7 6.96 14.31 -8.51
N VAL A 8 6.95 13.88 -7.23
CA VAL A 8 6.28 12.64 -6.81
C VAL A 8 4.77 12.73 -7.05
N LYS A 9 4.15 13.90 -6.75
CA LYS A 9 2.74 14.14 -7.10
C LYS A 9 2.50 13.98 -8.60
N ASN A 10 3.37 14.54 -9.45
CA ASN A 10 3.17 14.47 -10.90
C ASN A 10 3.30 13.03 -11.42
N PHE A 11 4.31 12.26 -11.01
CA PHE A 11 4.50 10.89 -11.50
C PHE A 11 3.29 9.98 -11.21
N TYR A 12 2.82 9.97 -9.96
CA TYR A 12 1.73 9.10 -9.52
C TYR A 12 0.32 9.68 -9.75
N THR A 13 0.21 10.90 -10.28
CA THR A 13 -1.07 11.45 -10.78
C THR A 13 -1.36 10.98 -12.20
N TYR A 14 -0.34 10.85 -13.06
CA TYR A 14 -0.54 10.62 -14.50
C TYR A 14 -0.26 9.19 -14.95
N LEU A 15 0.55 8.43 -14.21
CA LEU A 15 0.93 7.06 -14.59
C LEU A 15 0.15 5.91 -13.95
N PRO A 16 -0.86 6.05 -13.05
CA PRO A 16 -1.55 4.88 -12.50
C PRO A 16 -2.10 3.92 -13.57
N SER A 17 -2.59 4.46 -14.70
CA SER A 17 -3.12 3.68 -15.82
C SER A 17 -2.11 2.78 -16.51
N VAL A 18 -0.82 3.13 -16.45
CA VAL A 18 0.27 2.33 -17.02
C VAL A 18 1.13 1.69 -15.95
N TYR A 19 0.99 2.07 -14.67
CA TYR A 19 1.82 1.59 -13.56
C TYR A 19 1.83 0.07 -13.47
N ASP A 20 0.66 -0.55 -13.51
CA ASP A 20 0.55 -2.01 -13.59
C ASP A 20 1.01 -2.55 -14.96
N ALA A 21 0.64 -1.88 -16.04
CA ALA A 21 0.91 -2.33 -17.42
C ALA A 21 2.41 -2.38 -17.75
N VAL A 22 3.20 -1.47 -17.20
CA VAL A 22 4.66 -1.43 -17.35
C VAL A 22 5.39 -2.20 -16.25
N GLY A 23 4.64 -2.89 -15.39
CA GLY A 23 5.16 -3.79 -14.37
C GLY A 23 5.74 -3.12 -13.14
N LEU A 24 5.46 -1.83 -12.90
CA LEU A 24 5.98 -1.14 -11.72
C LEU A 24 5.38 -1.69 -10.41
N SER A 25 4.18 -2.27 -10.46
CA SER A 25 3.59 -3.00 -9.33
C SER A 25 4.09 -4.43 -9.17
N GLN A 26 4.88 -4.97 -10.12
CA GLN A 26 5.38 -6.35 -10.04
C GLN A 26 6.32 -6.55 -8.86
N TYR A 27 7.09 -5.52 -8.48
CA TYR A 27 7.94 -5.62 -7.30
C TYR A 27 7.12 -5.97 -6.05
N ALA A 28 6.00 -5.28 -5.83
CA ALA A 28 5.09 -5.58 -4.74
C ALA A 28 4.45 -6.97 -4.86
N ALA A 29 4.01 -7.35 -6.06
CA ALA A 29 3.41 -8.66 -6.30
C ALA A 29 4.38 -9.83 -6.04
N LEU A 30 5.68 -9.64 -6.33
CA LEU A 30 6.72 -10.68 -6.16
C LEU A 30 7.28 -10.74 -4.74
N ARG A 31 7.43 -9.60 -4.06
CA ARG A 31 8.07 -9.55 -2.73
C ARG A 31 7.12 -9.79 -1.57
N THR A 32 5.86 -9.39 -1.71
CA THR A 32 4.86 -9.59 -0.64
C THR A 32 4.74 -11.06 -0.19
N PRO A 33 4.69 -12.07 -1.10
CA PRO A 33 4.68 -13.47 -0.70
C PRO A 33 5.91 -13.88 0.12
N GLU A 34 7.12 -13.46 -0.30
CA GLU A 34 8.38 -13.78 0.40
C GLU A 34 8.40 -13.22 1.82
N PHE A 35 7.94 -11.98 1.99
CA PHE A 35 7.87 -11.35 3.32
C PHE A 35 6.81 -12.01 4.20
N LEU A 36 5.63 -12.34 3.66
CA LEU A 36 4.58 -13.01 4.42
C LEU A 36 5.03 -14.41 4.88
N GLU A 37 5.68 -15.17 4.00
CA GLU A 37 6.23 -16.48 4.33
C GLU A 37 7.26 -16.35 5.47
N PHE A 38 8.20 -15.41 5.37
CA PHE A 38 9.19 -15.19 6.41
C PHE A 38 8.56 -14.87 7.78
N ILE A 39 7.57 -13.98 7.84
CA ILE A 39 6.95 -13.63 9.13
C ILE A 39 6.13 -14.80 9.70
N GLN A 40 5.46 -15.58 8.86
CA GLN A 40 4.69 -16.75 9.30
C GLN A 40 5.58 -17.90 9.79
N MET A 41 6.73 -18.12 9.12
CA MET A 41 7.75 -19.07 9.59
C MET A 41 8.31 -18.72 10.97
N ASN A 42 8.24 -17.45 11.36
CA ASN A 42 8.65 -16.96 12.68
C ASN A 42 7.47 -16.88 13.68
N GLY A 43 6.36 -17.58 13.40
CA GLY A 43 5.26 -17.78 14.33
C GLY A 43 4.22 -16.66 14.41
N TRP A 44 4.28 -15.67 13.50
CA TRP A 44 3.26 -14.62 13.42
C TRP A 44 2.02 -15.12 12.67
N LEU A 45 0.83 -14.93 13.28
CA LEU A 45 -0.45 -15.45 12.78
C LEU A 45 -1.54 -14.37 12.59
N GLY A 46 -1.16 -13.09 12.68
CA GLY A 46 -2.07 -11.97 12.52
C GLY A 46 -2.72 -11.91 11.13
N ARG A 47 -3.83 -11.18 11.01
CA ARG A 47 -4.65 -11.14 9.79
C ARG A 47 -5.10 -9.73 9.38
N ASN A 48 -4.93 -8.74 10.25
CA ASN A 48 -5.30 -7.35 9.99
C ASN A 48 -4.07 -6.55 9.60
N VAL A 49 -4.01 -6.10 8.35
CA VAL A 49 -2.86 -5.40 7.76
C VAL A 49 -3.18 -3.93 7.56
N LEU A 50 -2.29 -3.05 8.00
CA LEU A 50 -2.19 -1.66 7.54
C LEU A 50 -1.09 -1.57 6.50
N GLU A 51 -1.42 -1.14 5.28
CA GLU A 51 -0.45 -0.95 4.19
C GLU A 51 -0.21 0.56 3.96
N PHE A 52 1.02 1.01 4.17
CA PHE A 52 1.47 2.36 3.85
C PHE A 52 2.01 2.43 2.42
N GLY A 53 1.51 3.38 1.64
CA GLY A 53 1.82 3.51 0.22
C GLY A 53 1.24 2.37 -0.60
N CYS A 54 -0.05 2.06 -0.43
CA CYS A 54 -0.66 0.88 -1.04
C CYS A 54 -0.73 0.93 -2.58
N GLY A 55 -0.51 2.10 -3.21
CA GLY A 55 -0.49 2.23 -4.66
C GLY A 55 -1.77 1.71 -5.32
N THR A 56 -1.61 0.89 -6.37
CA THR A 56 -2.72 0.22 -7.07
C THR A 56 -3.26 -1.02 -6.33
N GLY A 57 -2.76 -1.33 -5.14
CA GLY A 57 -3.23 -2.44 -4.29
C GLY A 57 -2.67 -3.82 -4.65
N ALA A 58 -1.42 -3.91 -5.11
CA ALA A 58 -0.80 -5.18 -5.51
C ALA A 58 -0.52 -6.11 -4.33
N SER A 59 0.07 -5.61 -3.24
CA SER A 59 0.26 -6.38 -2.01
C SER A 59 -1.09 -6.70 -1.37
N ALA A 60 -1.97 -5.70 -1.28
CA ALA A 60 -3.34 -5.88 -0.80
C ALA A 60 -4.07 -7.04 -1.48
N GLU A 61 -3.96 -7.18 -2.81
CA GLU A 61 -4.59 -8.26 -3.57
C GLU A 61 -4.10 -9.64 -3.13
N PHE A 62 -2.79 -9.77 -2.91
CA PHE A 62 -2.22 -11.00 -2.39
C PHE A 62 -2.73 -11.31 -0.98
N PHE A 63 -2.72 -10.33 -0.08
CA PHE A 63 -3.20 -10.49 1.30
C PHE A 63 -4.67 -10.92 1.36
N VAL A 64 -5.57 -10.23 0.65
CA VAL A 64 -7.01 -10.56 0.73
C VAL A 64 -7.33 -11.93 0.11
N LYS A 65 -6.61 -12.36 -0.92
CA LYS A 65 -6.74 -13.72 -1.48
C LYS A 65 -6.37 -14.82 -0.47
N LEU A 66 -5.59 -14.48 0.55
CA LEU A 66 -5.23 -15.36 1.67
C LEU A 66 -6.10 -15.15 2.92
N GLY A 67 -7.19 -14.38 2.80
CA GLY A 67 -8.16 -14.16 3.88
C GLY A 67 -7.76 -13.09 4.91
N PHE A 68 -6.81 -12.22 4.57
CA PHE A 68 -6.45 -11.07 5.42
C PHE A 68 -7.45 -9.92 5.21
N SER A 69 -7.58 -9.07 6.23
CA SER A 69 -8.22 -7.76 6.09
C SER A 69 -7.14 -6.71 5.87
N VAL A 70 -7.34 -5.83 4.89
CA VAL A 70 -6.35 -4.81 4.52
C VAL A 70 -6.95 -3.41 4.64
N HIS A 71 -6.26 -2.54 5.36
CA HIS A 71 -6.45 -1.10 5.31
C HIS A 71 -5.26 -0.47 4.58
N GLY A 72 -5.46 -0.02 3.34
CA GLY A 72 -4.44 0.64 2.53
C GLY A 72 -4.52 2.17 2.62
N VAL A 73 -3.37 2.81 2.81
CA VAL A 73 -3.23 4.27 2.83
C VAL A 73 -2.29 4.71 1.71
N ASP A 74 -2.72 5.69 0.92
CA ASP A 74 -1.87 6.34 -0.08
C ASP A 74 -2.16 7.85 -0.17
N ILE A 75 -1.15 8.65 -0.51
CA ILE A 75 -1.31 10.09 -0.67
C ILE A 75 -1.96 10.44 -2.02
N SER A 76 -1.85 9.56 -3.02
CA SER A 76 -2.34 9.76 -4.38
C SER A 76 -3.80 9.28 -4.54
N PRO A 77 -4.76 10.20 -4.78
CA PRO A 77 -6.14 9.81 -5.06
C PRO A 77 -6.25 8.90 -6.29
N ALA A 78 -5.42 9.17 -7.32
CA ALA A 78 -5.46 8.42 -8.56
C ALA A 78 -5.03 6.95 -8.34
N MET A 79 -4.03 6.70 -7.50
CA MET A 79 -3.66 5.32 -7.13
C MET A 79 -4.79 4.59 -6.41
N LEU A 80 -5.43 5.27 -5.46
CA LEU A 80 -6.55 4.70 -4.70
C LEU A 80 -7.76 4.39 -5.58
N ASP A 81 -8.00 5.15 -6.64
CA ASP A 81 -9.08 4.84 -7.59
C ASP A 81 -8.82 3.52 -8.33
N PHE A 82 -7.56 3.23 -8.69
CA PHE A 82 -7.18 1.94 -9.26
C PHE A 82 -7.25 0.81 -8.24
N ALA A 83 -6.78 1.06 -7.00
CA ALA A 83 -6.89 0.09 -5.93
C ALA A 83 -8.36 -0.29 -5.70
N ARG A 84 -9.26 0.67 -5.49
CA ARG A 84 -10.69 0.39 -5.30
C ARG A 84 -11.31 -0.41 -6.46
N LYS A 85 -11.02 -0.03 -7.71
CA LYS A 85 -11.50 -0.75 -8.90
C LYS A 85 -11.03 -2.20 -8.94
N ARG A 86 -9.80 -2.48 -8.48
CA ARG A 86 -9.27 -3.86 -8.42
C ARG A 86 -10.11 -4.77 -7.53
N PHE A 87 -10.70 -4.22 -6.46
CA PHE A 87 -11.48 -4.99 -5.48
C PHE A 87 -13.00 -4.85 -5.64
N GLU A 88 -13.49 -4.02 -6.56
CA GLU A 88 -14.93 -3.70 -6.71
C GLU A 88 -15.82 -4.94 -6.92
N ASN A 89 -15.29 -6.00 -7.54
CA ASN A 89 -16.02 -7.25 -7.81
C ASN A 89 -15.57 -8.42 -6.91
N MET A 90 -14.92 -8.14 -5.80
CA MET A 90 -14.42 -9.15 -4.87
C MET A 90 -15.16 -9.04 -3.53
N GLU A 91 -15.67 -10.16 -3.01
CA GLU A 91 -16.21 -10.22 -1.65
C GLU A 91 -15.06 -10.34 -0.63
N VAL A 92 -14.33 -9.24 -0.41
CA VAL A 92 -13.15 -9.18 0.47
C VAL A 92 -13.16 -7.98 1.40
N HIS A 93 -12.36 -8.05 2.46
CA HIS A 93 -12.17 -6.95 3.41
C HIS A 93 -10.96 -6.10 3.02
N ALA A 94 -11.17 -5.15 2.11
CA ALA A 94 -10.16 -4.16 1.71
C ALA A 94 -10.74 -2.74 1.76
N GLU A 95 -10.11 -1.86 2.54
CA GLU A 95 -10.47 -0.44 2.64
C GLU A 95 -9.27 0.43 2.22
N PHE A 96 -9.56 1.55 1.56
CA PHE A 96 -8.54 2.42 0.96
C PHE A 96 -8.79 3.89 1.33
N GLU A 97 -7.87 4.46 2.11
CA GLU A 97 -7.92 5.83 2.63
C GLU A 97 -6.86 6.73 1.99
N LYS A 98 -7.27 7.96 1.66
CA LYS A 98 -6.32 9.00 1.25
C LYS A 98 -5.72 9.65 2.48
N ALA A 99 -4.45 9.37 2.77
CA ALA A 99 -3.73 10.05 3.83
C ALA A 99 -2.22 10.16 3.54
N ASP A 100 -1.59 11.12 4.21
CA ASP A 100 -0.14 11.24 4.28
C ASP A 100 0.36 10.43 5.48
N ILE A 101 1.19 9.41 5.23
CA ILE A 101 1.68 8.47 6.24
C ILE A 101 2.41 9.16 7.41
N ARG A 102 2.99 10.34 7.17
CA ARG A 102 3.70 11.13 8.22
C ARG A 102 2.74 11.69 9.26
N THR A 103 1.52 11.98 8.84
CA THR A 103 0.47 12.58 9.69
C THR A 103 -0.68 11.63 9.96
N PHE A 104 -0.69 10.46 9.32
CA PHE A 104 -1.75 9.48 9.45
C PHE A 104 -1.92 9.06 10.92
N ARG A 105 -3.17 8.98 11.35
CA ARG A 105 -3.55 8.52 12.68
C ARG A 105 -4.68 7.50 12.47
N PRO A 106 -4.45 6.21 12.70
CA PRO A 106 -5.47 5.22 12.47
C PRO A 106 -6.64 5.43 13.44
N ILE A 107 -7.86 5.30 12.91
CA ILE A 107 -9.10 5.36 13.70
C ILE A 107 -9.29 4.05 14.48
N GLN A 108 -8.82 2.94 13.91
CA GLN A 108 -8.80 1.63 14.55
C GLN A 108 -7.64 1.56 15.55
N SER A 109 -7.86 0.91 16.69
CA SER A 109 -6.88 0.88 17.78
C SER A 109 -5.69 -0.05 17.53
N THR A 110 -5.80 -1.03 16.63
CA THR A 110 -4.77 -2.06 16.44
C THR A 110 -4.77 -2.66 15.03
N TYR A 111 -3.56 -2.88 14.49
CA TYR A 111 -3.28 -3.75 13.35
C TYR A 111 -2.32 -4.85 13.79
N ASP A 112 -2.41 -6.02 13.17
CA ASP A 112 -1.49 -7.12 13.47
C ASP A 112 -0.17 -7.00 12.70
N LEU A 113 -0.22 -6.37 11.51
CA LEU A 113 0.92 -6.08 10.64
C LEU A 113 0.81 -4.66 10.10
N VAL A 114 1.92 -3.91 10.15
CA VAL A 114 2.11 -2.69 9.36
C VAL A 114 3.09 -3.03 8.25
N PHE A 115 2.64 -2.91 7.01
CA PHE A 115 3.40 -3.22 5.80
C PHE A 115 3.71 -1.92 5.05
N ALA A 116 4.97 -1.71 4.68
CA ALA A 116 5.43 -0.49 4.01
C ALA A 116 6.49 -0.88 2.98
N LEU A 117 6.06 -1.22 1.77
CA LEU A 117 6.93 -1.70 0.70
C LEU A 117 7.16 -0.61 -0.33
N ASP A 118 8.43 -0.27 -0.58
CA ASP A 118 8.85 0.74 -1.58
C ASP A 118 8.15 2.12 -1.42
N VAL A 119 7.83 2.49 -0.18
CA VAL A 119 7.17 3.78 0.15
C VAL A 119 8.09 4.74 0.90
N LEU A 120 8.92 4.25 1.81
CA LEU A 120 9.69 5.10 2.73
C LEU A 120 10.80 5.89 2.01
N ASN A 121 11.26 5.40 0.86
CA ASN A 121 12.17 6.10 -0.05
C ASN A 121 11.56 7.37 -0.68
N HIS A 122 10.25 7.60 -0.54
CA HIS A 122 9.58 8.81 -1.03
C HIS A 122 9.46 9.93 0.03
N VAL A 123 9.90 9.69 1.26
CA VAL A 123 9.98 10.75 2.27
C VAL A 123 11.19 11.65 2.00
N ASN A 124 11.07 12.94 2.34
CA ASN A 124 12.03 13.95 1.86
C ASN A 124 13.30 14.02 2.71
N THR A 125 13.21 13.61 3.98
CA THR A 125 14.30 13.71 4.95
C THR A 125 14.25 12.52 5.90
N THR A 126 15.39 12.19 6.52
CA THR A 126 15.43 11.18 7.59
C THR A 126 14.61 11.56 8.82
N ARG A 127 14.24 12.85 8.96
CA ARG A 127 13.35 13.33 10.02
C ARG A 127 11.89 12.93 9.79
N ASP A 128 11.53 12.57 8.55
CA ASP A 128 10.21 12.09 8.18
C ASP A 128 10.03 10.56 8.40
N LEU A 129 11.10 9.84 8.78
CA LEU A 129 11.09 8.44 9.22
C LEU A 129 10.81 8.36 10.73
#